data_AF-A0A3S8YBS3-F1
#
_entry.id   AF-A0A3S8YBS3-F1
#
_cell.length_a   1.000
_cell.length_b   1.000
_cell.length_c   1.000
_cell.angle_alpha   90.00
_cell.angle_beta   90.00
_cell.angle_gamma   90.00
#
_symmetry.space_group_name_H-M   'P 1'
#
loop_
_entity.id
_entity.type
_entity.pdbx_description
1 polymer ?
#
loop_
_entity_poly.entity_id
_entity_poly.type
_entity_poly.pdbx_seq_one_letter_code
_entity_poly.pdbx_strand_id
1 'polypeptide(L)'
;MSGKFGKFGKSSTFGKAAAVAAAATAVVTLAGTPAGAAADAYNTRSVWVDGVPMDSDAPACTTRSIYLASGTYTWRQTLDGIQWPTRDLYLASGTYTWTDCLTPRSGGAGGNGYYKQSSSLSKPGSETAYLVDPHEQRLEQGTYVFGSVLDPHF
;
A
#
# COMPACT_ATOMS: atom_id res chain seq x y z
N MET A 1 -23.24 -32.99 -38.58
CA MET A 1 -22.26 -34.04 -38.22
C MET A 1 -22.59 -34.54 -36.83
N SER A 2 -23.20 -35.72 -36.78
CA SER A 2 -23.62 -36.40 -35.56
C SER A 2 -22.47 -37.25 -35.01
N GLY A 3 -22.26 -37.24 -33.70
CA GLY A 3 -21.43 -38.24 -33.01
C GLY A 3 -21.68 -38.17 -31.50
N LYS A 4 -22.52 -39.04 -30.91
CA LYS A 4 -22.36 -40.46 -30.53
C LYS A 4 -22.14 -40.57 -29.02
N PHE A 5 -23.22 -40.90 -28.31
CA PHE A 5 -23.28 -41.29 -26.90
C PHE A 5 -22.45 -42.56 -26.64
N GLY A 6 -21.68 -42.56 -25.54
CA GLY A 6 -20.85 -43.69 -25.09
C GLY A 6 -21.18 -44.15 -23.67
N LYS A 7 -21.91 -45.28 -23.63
CA LYS A 7 -22.07 -46.36 -22.63
C LYS A 7 -21.67 -46.17 -21.15
N PHE A 8 -22.66 -46.54 -20.33
CA PHE A 8 -22.60 -46.99 -18.93
C PHE A 8 -21.66 -48.19 -18.71
N GLY A 9 -20.90 -48.13 -17.61
CA GLY A 9 -20.13 -49.23 -17.01
C GLY A 9 -20.57 -49.51 -15.57
N LYS A 10 -20.60 -50.79 -15.22
CA LYS A 10 -21.35 -51.44 -14.12
C LYS A 10 -20.80 -51.21 -12.71
N SER A 11 -21.74 -51.21 -11.76
CA SER A 11 -21.57 -51.36 -10.32
C SER A 11 -20.77 -52.61 -9.91
N SER A 12 -19.93 -52.47 -8.89
CA SER A 12 -19.41 -53.58 -8.09
C SER A 12 -19.61 -53.27 -6.61
N THR A 13 -20.48 -54.06 -5.98
CA THR A 13 -20.75 -54.13 -4.54
C THR A 13 -19.73 -55.06 -3.90
N PHE A 14 -19.02 -54.68 -2.84
CA PHE A 14 -18.55 -55.58 -1.76
C PHE A 14 -17.99 -54.77 -0.59
N GLY A 15 -18.30 -55.22 0.64
CA GLY A 15 -17.52 -54.91 1.83
C GLY A 15 -18.24 -54.11 2.91
N LYS A 16 -19.06 -54.78 3.73
CA LYS A 16 -19.43 -54.27 5.05
C LYS A 16 -18.20 -54.33 5.96
N ALA A 17 -17.65 -53.19 6.33
CA ALA A 17 -16.77 -53.05 7.47
C ALA A 17 -17.40 -52.01 8.41
N ALA A 18 -17.99 -52.50 9.50
CA ALA A 18 -18.41 -51.66 10.60
C ALA A 18 -17.15 -51.25 11.38
N ALA A 19 -16.71 -50.02 11.19
CA ALA A 19 -15.72 -49.39 12.05
C ALA A 19 -16.45 -48.39 12.96
N VAL A 20 -16.53 -48.72 14.25
CA VAL A 20 -16.95 -47.78 15.29
C VAL A 20 -15.83 -46.75 15.43
N ALA A 21 -15.98 -45.62 14.76
CA ALA A 21 -15.07 -44.49 14.93
C ALA A 21 -15.39 -43.81 16.26
N ALA A 22 -14.50 -43.96 17.24
CA ALA A 22 -14.51 -43.13 18.43
C ALA A 22 -14.33 -41.67 17.99
N ALA A 23 -15.36 -40.85 18.19
CA ALA A 23 -15.28 -39.42 17.97
C ALA A 23 -14.35 -38.82 19.04
N ALA A 24 -13.07 -38.68 18.70
CA ALA A 24 -12.16 -37.83 19.45
C ALA A 24 -12.60 -36.38 19.22
N THR A 25 -13.21 -35.77 20.22
CA THR A 25 -13.46 -34.33 20.25
C THR A 25 -12.11 -33.63 20.30
N ALA A 26 -11.57 -33.28 19.13
CA ALA A 26 -10.40 -32.44 19.05
C ALA A 26 -10.80 -31.06 19.58
N VAL A 27 -10.40 -30.75 20.81
CA VAL A 27 -10.40 -29.38 21.31
C VAL A 27 -9.38 -28.65 20.45
N VAL A 28 -9.86 -27.99 19.40
CA VAL A 28 -9.06 -27.00 18.67
C VAL A 28 -8.89 -25.85 19.65
N THR A 29 -7.80 -25.89 20.41
CA THR A 29 -7.28 -24.68 21.04
C THR A 29 -6.95 -23.74 19.89
N LEU A 30 -7.84 -22.77 19.63
CA LEU A 30 -7.44 -21.54 18.97
C LEU A 30 -6.41 -20.89 19.90
N ALA A 31 -5.16 -21.32 19.78
CA ALA A 31 -4.05 -20.45 20.08
C ALA A 31 -4.21 -19.30 19.09
N GLY A 32 -4.95 -18.26 19.52
CA GLY A 32 -5.06 -17.04 18.77
C GLY A 32 -3.63 -16.62 18.48
N THR A 33 -3.23 -16.65 17.21
CA THR A 33 -1.99 -16.04 16.80
C THR A 33 -2.01 -14.64 17.40
N PRO A 34 -0.99 -14.23 18.17
CA PRO A 34 -0.93 -12.86 18.66
C PRO A 34 -1.19 -11.97 17.46
N ALA A 35 -2.08 -10.98 17.61
CA ALA A 35 -2.37 -10.01 16.58
C ALA A 35 -1.02 -9.38 16.19
N GLY A 36 -0.42 -9.86 15.11
CA GLY A 36 0.83 -9.33 14.61
C GLY A 36 0.49 -7.96 14.04
N ALA A 37 1.11 -6.91 14.57
CA ALA A 37 1.09 -5.60 13.92
C ALA A 37 1.41 -5.83 12.43
N ALA A 38 0.54 -5.36 11.52
CA ALA A 38 0.87 -5.50 10.10
C ALA A 38 2.18 -4.77 9.83
N ALA A 39 2.94 -5.31 8.89
CA ALA A 39 4.13 -4.64 8.41
C ALA A 39 3.75 -3.29 7.77
N ASP A 40 4.61 -2.31 7.98
CA ASP A 40 4.59 -1.03 7.27
C ASP A 40 4.47 -1.24 5.76
N ALA A 41 3.60 -0.45 5.12
CA ALA A 41 3.53 -0.35 3.67
C ALA A 41 4.31 0.89 3.19
N TYR A 42 5.10 0.73 2.13
CA TYR A 42 5.92 1.79 1.54
C TYR A 42 5.46 2.12 0.11
N ASN A 43 5.44 3.39 -0.25
CA ASN A 43 5.37 3.85 -1.64
C ASN A 43 6.50 4.84 -1.86
N THR A 44 7.67 4.31 -2.23
CA THR A 44 8.90 5.09 -2.38
C THR A 44 9.48 4.94 -3.78
N ARG A 45 10.23 5.95 -4.21
CA ARG A 45 10.91 5.98 -5.50
C ARG A 45 12.23 6.75 -5.38
N SER A 46 13.26 6.26 -6.08
CA SER A 46 14.49 7.01 -6.32
C SER A 46 14.33 7.99 -7.49
N VAL A 47 14.84 9.19 -7.34
CA VAL A 47 14.86 10.23 -8.36
C VAL A 47 16.20 10.96 -8.36
N TRP A 48 16.71 11.29 -9.53
CA TRP A 48 17.84 12.22 -9.66
C TRP A 48 17.30 13.64 -9.85
N VAL A 49 17.86 14.59 -9.11
CA VAL A 49 17.54 16.02 -9.20
C VAL A 49 18.80 16.80 -9.56
N ASP A 50 18.65 17.90 -10.29
CA ASP A 50 19.77 18.74 -10.74
C ASP A 50 20.16 19.84 -9.75
N GLY A 51 19.35 20.03 -8.70
CA GLY A 51 19.52 21.06 -7.67
C GLY A 51 19.00 22.45 -8.06
N VAL A 52 18.38 22.62 -9.24
CA VAL A 52 17.91 23.92 -9.74
C VAL A 52 16.46 23.81 -10.26
N PRO A 53 15.49 23.44 -9.39
CA PRO A 53 14.12 23.21 -9.84
C PRO A 53 13.44 24.46 -10.38
N MET A 54 12.67 24.27 -11.45
CA MET A 54 11.81 25.28 -12.08
C MET A 54 10.35 24.80 -12.10
N ASP A 55 9.39 25.74 -12.11
CA ASP A 55 7.96 25.37 -12.21
C ASP A 55 7.60 24.67 -13.53
N SER A 56 8.44 24.80 -14.56
CA SER A 56 8.30 24.10 -15.84
C SER A 56 8.75 22.63 -15.80
N ASP A 57 9.50 22.24 -14.77
CA ASP A 57 10.02 20.88 -14.67
C ASP A 57 8.89 19.90 -14.30
N ALA A 58 8.96 18.70 -14.86
CA ALA A 58 7.95 17.69 -14.59
C ALA A 58 8.06 17.18 -13.14
N PRO A 59 6.94 17.02 -12.41
CA PRO A 59 6.97 16.40 -11.09
C PRO A 59 7.38 14.93 -11.20
N ALA A 60 8.16 14.46 -10.24
CA ALA A 60 8.48 13.04 -10.10
C ALA A 60 7.42 12.39 -9.22
N CYS A 61 6.56 11.54 -9.79
CA CYS A 61 5.54 10.83 -9.03
C CYS A 61 5.76 9.31 -9.00
N THR A 62 5.27 8.65 -7.96
CA THR A 62 5.10 7.19 -7.86
C THR A 62 3.69 6.87 -7.40
N THR A 63 3.03 5.94 -8.09
CA THR A 63 1.64 5.56 -7.81
C THR A 63 1.55 4.05 -7.69
N ARG A 64 0.82 3.56 -6.68
CA ARG A 64 0.49 2.15 -6.53
C ARG A 64 -0.94 1.95 -6.05
N SER A 65 -1.51 0.80 -6.42
CA SER A 65 -2.75 0.29 -5.82
C SER A 65 -2.41 -0.53 -4.59
N ILE A 66 -3.16 -0.36 -3.50
CA ILE A 66 -2.96 -1.10 -2.26
C ILE A 66 -4.30 -1.42 -1.60
N TYR A 67 -4.49 -2.66 -1.15
CA TYR A 67 -5.61 -3.01 -0.29
C TYR A 67 -5.22 -2.73 1.16
N LEU A 68 -6.03 -1.97 1.88
CA LEU A 68 -5.84 -1.64 3.28
C LEU A 68 -7.01 -2.21 4.10
N ALA A 69 -6.68 -2.82 5.24
CA ALA A 69 -7.68 -3.20 6.22
C ALA A 69 -8.27 -1.95 6.90
N SER A 70 -9.45 -2.08 7.50
CA SER A 70 -10.01 -0.98 8.28
C SER A 70 -9.19 -0.77 9.55
N GLY A 71 -8.82 0.46 9.88
CA GLY A 71 -8.04 0.76 11.07
C GLY A 71 -7.44 2.15 11.07
N THR A 72 -6.71 2.46 12.14
CA THR A 72 -5.91 3.68 12.24
C THR A 72 -4.52 3.43 11.69
N TYR A 73 -4.01 4.37 10.91
CA TYR A 73 -2.67 4.32 10.34
C TYR A 73 -1.92 5.59 10.69
N THR A 74 -0.65 5.48 11.06
CA THR A 74 0.29 6.60 11.03
C THR A 74 0.85 6.72 9.63
N TRP A 75 0.54 7.82 8.95
CA TRP A 75 1.03 8.14 7.62
C TRP A 75 2.16 9.16 7.70
N ARG A 76 3.32 8.79 7.14
CA ARG A 76 4.57 9.56 7.20
C ARG A 76 5.12 9.75 5.81
N GLN A 77 5.46 10.97 5.42
CA GLN A 77 6.30 11.16 4.25
C GLN A 77 7.75 10.80 4.57
N THR A 78 8.52 10.40 3.57
CA THR A 78 9.95 10.15 3.71
C THR A 78 10.76 10.79 2.59
N LEU A 79 11.93 11.31 2.95
CA LEU A 79 12.97 11.78 2.04
C LEU A 79 14.33 11.36 2.61
N ASP A 80 15.04 10.47 1.91
CA ASP A 80 16.31 9.86 2.34
C ASP A 80 16.30 9.33 3.78
N GLY A 81 15.18 8.70 4.17
CA GLY A 81 14.99 8.12 5.49
C GLY A 81 14.58 9.12 6.58
N ILE A 82 14.63 10.43 6.31
CA ILE A 82 14.00 11.43 7.18
C ILE A 82 12.48 11.29 7.03
N GLN A 83 11.74 11.28 8.14
CA GLN A 83 10.29 11.05 8.15
C GLN A 83 9.53 12.25 8.70
N TRP A 84 8.94 13.02 7.80
CA TRP A 84 8.08 14.16 8.12
C TRP A 84 7.43 14.68 6.81
N PRO A 85 6.22 15.28 6.84
CA PRO A 85 5.29 15.34 7.98
C PRO A 85 4.66 13.98 8.31
N THR A 86 4.04 13.93 9.49
CA THR A 86 3.36 12.75 10.03
C THR A 86 1.93 13.11 10.43
N ARG A 87 0.98 12.22 10.18
CA ARG A 87 -0.36 12.31 10.77
C ARG A 87 -0.99 10.93 10.94
N ASP A 88 -1.89 10.82 11.90
CA ASP A 88 -2.74 9.65 12.02
C ASP A 88 -4.03 9.84 11.23
N LEU A 89 -4.54 8.76 10.65
CA LEU A 89 -5.87 8.74 10.03
C LEU A 89 -6.54 7.38 10.18
N TYR A 90 -7.87 7.40 10.27
CA TYR A 90 -8.68 6.20 10.15
C TYR A 90 -9.01 5.93 8.67
N LEU A 91 -8.82 4.69 8.23
CA LEU A 91 -9.17 4.23 6.89
C LEU A 91 -10.19 3.09 6.98
N ALA A 92 -11.21 3.14 6.15
CA ALA A 92 -12.14 2.02 5.96
C ALA A 92 -11.52 0.99 5.01
N SER A 93 -11.81 -0.29 5.22
CA SER A 93 -11.22 -1.36 4.40
C SER A 93 -11.51 -1.19 2.90
N GLY A 94 -10.52 -1.46 2.06
CA GLY A 94 -10.68 -1.39 0.60
C GLY A 94 -9.40 -1.12 -0.16
N THR A 95 -9.53 -1.00 -1.48
CA THR A 95 -8.43 -0.69 -2.38
C THR A 95 -8.28 0.82 -2.56
N TYR A 96 -7.08 1.32 -2.31
CA TYR A 96 -6.70 2.71 -2.45
C TYR A 96 -5.69 2.87 -3.59
N THR A 97 -5.82 3.97 -4.32
CA THR A 97 -4.76 4.53 -5.17
C THR A 97 -3.92 5.45 -4.30
N TRP A 98 -2.67 5.06 -4.07
CA TRP A 98 -1.69 5.81 -3.29
C TRP A 98 -0.69 6.46 -4.24
N THR A 99 -0.57 7.80 -4.17
CA THR A 99 0.35 8.57 -5.02
C THR A 99 1.21 9.49 -4.19
N ASP A 100 2.52 9.44 -4.42
CA ASP A 100 3.51 10.35 -3.88
C ASP A 100 4.16 11.13 -5.01
N CYS A 101 4.32 12.44 -4.84
CA CYS A 101 4.94 13.31 -5.84
C CYS A 101 5.96 14.25 -5.18
N LEU A 102 7.10 14.41 -5.85
CA LEU A 102 8.07 15.46 -5.61
C LEU A 102 7.94 16.50 -6.72
N THR A 103 7.43 17.68 -6.38
CA THR A 103 7.08 18.74 -7.34
C THR A 103 8.11 19.87 -7.28
N PRO A 104 8.80 20.18 -8.39
CA PRO A 104 9.72 21.32 -8.46
C PRO A 104 8.94 22.65 -8.45
N ARG A 105 9.51 23.68 -7.82
CA ARG A 105 8.95 25.03 -7.71
C ARG A 105 10.04 26.06 -7.90
N SER A 106 9.73 27.12 -8.66
CA SER A 106 10.64 28.27 -8.73
C SER A 106 10.60 29.06 -7.41
N GLY A 107 11.76 29.57 -6.99
CA GLY A 107 11.91 30.37 -5.78
C GLY A 107 11.48 31.82 -5.94
N GLY A 108 10.40 32.11 -6.69
CA GLY A 108 9.95 33.47 -6.95
C GLY A 108 11.04 34.42 -7.51
N ALA A 109 10.81 35.73 -7.42
CA ALA A 109 11.77 36.73 -7.93
C ALA A 109 13.01 36.80 -7.01
N GLY A 110 14.06 36.05 -7.36
CA GLY A 110 15.38 36.12 -6.73
C GLY A 110 15.69 35.03 -5.70
N GLY A 111 14.80 34.04 -5.49
CA GLY A 111 15.07 32.89 -4.64
C GLY A 111 15.51 31.66 -5.44
N ASN A 112 16.28 30.80 -4.77
CA ASN A 112 16.60 29.48 -5.29
C ASN A 112 15.31 28.64 -5.32
N GLY A 113 15.13 27.85 -6.38
CA GLY A 113 14.03 26.90 -6.47
C GLY A 113 14.05 25.88 -5.32
N TYR A 114 12.90 25.25 -5.08
CA TYR A 114 12.74 24.22 -4.07
C TYR A 114 11.81 23.12 -4.56
N TYR A 115 11.79 21.99 -3.86
CA TYR A 115 10.85 20.91 -4.09
C TYR A 115 9.76 20.89 -3.02
N LYS A 116 8.55 20.46 -3.39
CA LYS A 116 7.47 20.13 -2.45
C LYS A 116 7.08 18.68 -2.58
N GLN A 117 6.98 17.99 -1.46
CA GLN A 117 6.50 16.62 -1.42
C GLN A 117 5.02 16.56 -1.03
N SER A 118 4.25 15.80 -1.80
CA SER A 118 2.84 15.55 -1.52
C SER A 118 2.53 14.07 -1.63
N SER A 119 1.58 13.62 -0.81
CA SER A 119 1.08 12.26 -0.81
C SER A 119 -0.44 12.27 -0.75
N SER A 120 -1.08 11.39 -1.50
CA SER A 120 -2.54 11.25 -1.56
C SER A 120 -2.97 9.79 -1.52
N LEU A 121 -4.08 9.53 -0.83
CA LEU A 121 -4.77 8.26 -0.77
C LEU A 121 -6.19 8.46 -1.24
N SER A 122 -6.52 7.89 -2.40
CA SER A 122 -7.84 7.98 -3.00
C SER A 122 -8.51 6.61 -3.06
N LYS A 123 -9.79 6.55 -2.69
CA LYS A 123 -10.62 5.35 -2.80
C LYS A 123 -11.94 5.73 -3.47
N PRO A 124 -12.40 4.99 -4.48
CA PRO A 124 -13.68 5.27 -5.13
C PRO A 124 -14.83 5.38 -4.11
N GLY A 125 -15.61 6.45 -4.21
CA GLY A 125 -16.73 6.72 -3.29
C GLY A 125 -16.33 7.25 -1.92
N SER A 126 -15.07 7.67 -1.71
CA SER A 126 -14.60 8.31 -0.49
C SER A 126 -13.85 9.60 -0.81
N GLU A 127 -13.77 10.51 0.16
CA GLU A 127 -12.91 11.69 0.05
C GLU A 127 -11.43 11.28 -0.05
N THR A 128 -10.66 12.02 -0.85
CA THR A 128 -9.22 11.77 -0.96
C THR A 128 -8.49 12.36 0.24
N ALA A 129 -7.69 11.53 0.91
CA ALA A 129 -6.84 11.94 2.01
C ALA A 129 -5.51 12.49 1.48
N TYR A 130 -5.01 13.57 2.07
CA TYR A 130 -3.74 14.19 1.69
C TYR A 130 -2.78 14.32 2.87
N LEU A 131 -1.49 14.16 2.58
CA LEU A 131 -0.39 14.52 3.46
C LEU A 131 0.54 15.40 2.63
N VAL A 132 0.64 16.68 2.97
CA VAL A 132 1.41 17.67 2.21
C VAL A 132 2.49 18.23 3.13
N ASP A 133 3.72 18.19 2.67
CA ASP A 133 4.85 18.85 3.34
C ASP A 133 4.72 20.38 3.17
N PRO A 134 4.60 21.15 4.27
CA PRO A 134 4.58 22.62 4.19
C PRO A 134 5.96 23.26 4.04
N HIS A 135 7.07 22.53 4.23
CA HIS A 135 8.43 23.02 4.05
C HIS A 135 8.89 23.00 2.59
N GLU A 136 9.82 23.91 2.31
CA GLU A 136 10.52 24.01 1.04
C GLU A 136 11.78 23.13 1.11
N GLN A 137 11.83 22.09 0.30
CA GLN A 137 12.96 21.17 0.27
C GLN A 137 14.01 21.67 -0.71
N ARG A 138 15.13 22.20 -0.20
CA ARG A 138 16.27 22.62 -1.01
C ARG A 138 17.23 21.46 -1.17
N LEU A 139 17.05 20.72 -2.26
CA LEU A 139 17.87 19.56 -2.59
C LEU A 139 19.03 20.01 -3.47
N GLU A 140 20.23 19.51 -3.17
CA GLU A 140 21.39 19.67 -4.04
C GLU A 140 21.29 18.69 -5.22
N GLN A 141 22.19 18.81 -6.18
CA GLN A 141 22.27 17.84 -7.27
C GLN A 141 22.58 16.44 -6.70
N GLY A 142 21.75 15.45 -7.03
CA GLY A 142 21.94 14.10 -6.49
C GLY A 142 20.79 13.15 -6.71
N THR A 143 20.93 11.92 -6.18
CA THR A 143 19.86 10.93 -6.16
C THR A 143 19.25 10.86 -4.77
N TYR A 144 17.92 11.03 -4.71
CA TYR A 144 17.13 11.03 -3.48
C TYR A 144 16.07 9.93 -3.56
N VAL A 145 15.73 9.34 -2.41
CA VAL A 145 14.60 8.44 -2.23
C VAL A 145 13.49 9.20 -1.53
N PHE A 146 12.36 9.39 -2.20
CA PHE A 146 11.19 10.06 -1.61
C PHE A 146 9.97 9.13 -1.63
N GLY A 147 8.94 9.47 -0.85
CA GLY A 147 7.67 8.74 -0.83
C GLY A 147 6.91 8.86 0.47
N SER A 148 6.15 7.84 0.83
CA SER A 148 5.55 7.76 2.16
C SER A 148 5.40 6.33 2.68
N VAL A 149 5.08 6.23 3.97
CA VAL A 149 4.87 5.02 4.76
C VAL A 149 3.49 5.06 5.40
N LEU A 150 2.80 3.93 5.35
CA LEU A 150 1.61 3.67 6.15
C LEU A 150 1.94 2.60 7.19
N ASP A 151 1.85 2.99 8.45
CA ASP A 151 2.10 2.13 9.62
C ASP A 151 0.77 1.86 10.35
N PRO A 152 0.27 0.62 10.31
CA PRO A 152 -1.03 0.26 10.88
C PRO A 152 -1.01 0.05 12.40
N HIS A 153 -1.99 0.64 13.09
CA HIS A 153 -2.25 0.46 14.53
C HIS A 153 -3.61 -0.20 14.72
N PHE A 154 -3.64 -1.51 14.87
CA PHE A 154 -4.87 -2.29 15.09
C PHE A 154 -4.74 -3.32 16.22
#